data_AF-A0A1F9ZYS6-F1
#
_entry.id   AF-A0A1F9ZYS6-F1
#
_cell.length_a   1.000
_cell.length_b   1.000
_cell.length_c   1.000
_cell.angle_alpha   90.00
_cell.angle_beta   90.00
_cell.angle_gamma   90.00
#
_symmetry.space_group_name_H-M   'P 1'
#
loop_
_entity.id
_entity.type
_entity.pdbx_description
1 polymer ?
#
loop_
_entity_poly.entity_id
_entity_poly.type
_entity_poly.pdbx_seq_one_letter_code
_entity_poly.pdbx_strand_id
1 'polypeptide(L)'
;MRPWFTGKPCSHVKHSHISHCVYDSAWEASEAFNLDHDKGVEAWVKNDHLGFHILYVYDGVVRRFYPDFLIRLKNGKTLVLEVKGRDSQENKTKREFLTEWVDAVNAHGGFGVWASDVSHVVADIHEILRKHA
;
A
#
# COMPACT_ATOMS: atom_id res chain seq x y z
N MET A 1 -11.31 14.04 -16.44
CA MET A 1 -11.34 12.94 -15.46
C MET A 1 -12.80 12.69 -15.09
N ARG A 2 -13.28 11.43 -15.09
CA ARG A 2 -14.66 11.15 -14.65
C ARG A 2 -14.70 11.13 -13.12
N PRO A 3 -15.70 11.73 -12.46
CA PRO A 3 -15.84 11.65 -11.00
C PRO A 3 -15.98 10.20 -10.53
N TRP A 4 -15.35 9.87 -9.40
CA TRP A 4 -15.58 8.61 -8.70
C TRP A 4 -16.68 8.80 -7.67
N PHE A 5 -17.79 8.08 -7.84
CA PHE A 5 -18.87 8.10 -6.88
C PHE A 5 -18.66 6.96 -5.88
N THR A 6 -18.78 7.28 -4.58
CA THR A 6 -18.74 6.29 -3.52
C THR A 6 -19.80 6.60 -2.46
N GLY A 7 -20.47 5.57 -1.96
CA GLY A 7 -21.34 5.64 -0.79
C GLY A 7 -20.64 5.24 0.51
N LYS A 8 -19.35 4.89 0.43
CA LYS A 8 -18.56 4.46 1.59
C LYS A 8 -18.13 5.67 2.42
N PRO A 9 -17.91 5.49 3.74
CA PRO A 9 -17.30 6.52 4.57
C PRO A 9 -15.97 7.00 3.98
N CYS A 10 -15.76 8.31 3.97
CA CYS A 10 -14.50 8.92 3.56
C CYS A 10 -14.18 10.14 4.42
N SER A 11 -12.90 10.50 4.50
CA SER A 11 -12.49 11.74 5.13
C SER A 11 -11.38 12.42 4.34
N HIS A 12 -11.24 13.73 4.54
CA HIS A 12 -10.18 14.51 3.95
C HIS A 12 -8.81 14.10 4.54
N VAL A 13 -7.77 14.11 3.69
CA VAL A 13 -6.38 13.77 4.05
C VAL A 13 -5.41 14.82 3.54
N LYS A 14 -4.25 15.00 4.19
CA LYS A 14 -3.32 16.11 3.92
C LYS A 14 -2.05 15.70 3.19
N HIS A 15 -1.55 14.50 3.44
CA HIS A 15 -0.33 13.96 2.82
C HIS A 15 -0.65 13.07 1.60
N SER A 16 -1.82 13.23 0.99
CA SER A 16 -2.18 12.52 -0.24
C SER A 16 -2.47 13.47 -1.39
N HIS A 17 -2.16 13.01 -2.61
CA HIS A 17 -2.58 13.68 -3.84
C HIS A 17 -4.09 13.51 -4.10
N ILE A 18 -4.74 12.54 -3.45
CA ILE A 18 -6.19 12.38 -3.47
C ILE A 18 -6.77 13.00 -2.21
N SER A 19 -7.59 14.04 -2.38
CA SER A 19 -8.15 14.82 -1.28
C SER A 19 -8.92 14.01 -0.22
N HIS A 20 -9.56 12.91 -0.61
CA HIS A 20 -10.40 12.08 0.27
C HIS A 20 -10.00 10.61 0.21
N CYS A 21 -9.73 10.02 1.36
CA CYS A 21 -9.51 8.58 1.48
C CYS A 21 -10.83 7.88 1.79
N VAL A 22 -11.12 6.79 1.07
CA VAL A 22 -12.31 5.95 1.27
C VAL A 22 -11.95 4.75 2.14
N TYR A 23 -12.80 4.41 3.10
CA TYR A 23 -12.53 3.34 4.07
C TYR A 23 -13.43 2.13 3.85
N ASP A 24 -12.83 0.94 3.76
CA ASP A 24 -13.56 -0.34 3.74
C ASP A 24 -13.68 -0.96 5.14
N SER A 25 -12.84 -0.52 6.08
CA SER A 25 -12.87 -0.96 7.47
C SER A 25 -12.36 0.11 8.43
N ALA A 26 -12.66 -0.07 9.73
CA ALA A 26 -12.11 0.77 10.79
C ALA A 26 -10.58 0.65 10.91
N TRP A 27 -10.02 -0.49 10.52
CA TRP A 27 -8.58 -0.70 10.50
C TRP A 27 -7.92 0.18 9.44
N GLU A 28 -8.44 0.17 8.20
CA GLU A 28 -7.92 1.04 7.13
C GLU A 28 -8.05 2.52 7.48
N ALA A 29 -9.13 2.92 8.15
CA ALA A 29 -9.27 4.29 8.63
C ALA A 29 -8.18 4.66 9.64
N SER A 30 -7.78 3.72 10.49
CA SER A 30 -6.71 3.91 11.47
C SER A 30 -5.34 3.98 10.80
N GLU A 31 -5.07 3.11 9.80
CA GLU A 31 -3.84 3.16 8.99
C GLU A 31 -3.72 4.48 8.25
N ALA A 32 -4.77 4.89 7.53
CA ALA A 32 -4.82 6.17 6.82
C ALA A 32 -4.56 7.35 7.77
N PHE A 33 -5.15 7.33 8.96
CA PHE A 33 -4.89 8.35 9.98
C PHE A 33 -3.42 8.36 10.39
N ASN A 34 -2.82 7.21 10.68
CA ASN A 34 -1.42 7.10 11.08
C ASN A 34 -0.48 7.58 9.97
N LEU A 35 -0.72 7.17 8.72
CA LEU A 35 0.06 7.61 7.56
C LEU A 35 -0.02 9.12 7.33
N ASP A 36 -1.19 9.74 7.54
CA ASP A 36 -1.39 11.18 7.35
C ASP A 36 -0.72 12.03 8.44
N HIS A 37 -0.39 11.45 9.60
CA HIS A 37 0.20 12.16 10.74
C HIS A 37 1.65 11.74 11.04
N ASP A 38 2.19 10.75 10.35
CA ASP A 38 3.57 10.29 10.55
C ASP A 38 4.58 11.27 9.93
N LYS A 39 5.66 11.56 10.68
CA LYS A 39 6.69 12.52 10.25
C LYS A 39 7.65 11.94 9.22
N GLY A 40 7.77 10.62 9.11
CA GLY A 40 8.61 9.92 8.13
C GLY A 40 7.94 9.74 6.77
N VAL A 41 6.62 9.90 6.70
CA VAL A 41 5.84 9.88 5.46
C VAL A 41 5.92 11.24 4.78
N GLU A 42 6.27 11.25 3.50
CA GLU A 42 6.25 12.44 2.64
C GLU A 42 4.90 12.56 1.93
N ALA A 43 4.44 11.45 1.34
CA ALA A 43 3.12 11.35 0.73
C ALA A 43 2.62 9.91 0.79
N TRP A 44 1.31 9.70 0.73
CA TRP A 44 0.71 8.38 0.66
C TRP A 44 -0.56 8.39 -0.17
N VAL A 45 -1.00 7.23 -0.62
CA VAL A 45 -2.29 7.07 -1.28
C VAL A 45 -2.82 5.66 -1.07
N LYS A 46 -4.12 5.54 -0.78
CA LYS A 46 -4.81 4.26 -0.87
C LYS A 46 -4.95 3.89 -2.34
N ASN A 47 -4.69 2.64 -2.69
CA ASN A 47 -4.81 2.15 -4.07
C ASN A 47 -6.27 1.89 -4.46
N ASP A 48 -7.12 2.90 -4.30
CA ASP A 48 -8.51 2.87 -4.71
C ASP A 48 -8.63 3.47 -6.11
N HIS A 49 -9.10 2.67 -7.08
CA HIS A 49 -9.27 3.06 -8.49
C HIS A 49 -8.02 3.58 -9.23
N LEU A 50 -6.82 3.44 -8.66
CA LEU A 50 -5.56 3.84 -9.32
C LEU A 50 -5.09 2.85 -10.38
N GLY A 51 -5.55 1.60 -10.29
CA GLY A 51 -5.18 0.53 -11.23
C GLY A 51 -3.76 -0.01 -11.03
N PHE A 52 -3.07 0.35 -9.94
CA PHE A 52 -1.78 -0.24 -9.60
C PHE A 52 -2.00 -1.70 -9.15
N HIS A 53 -1.45 -2.64 -9.92
CA HIS A 53 -1.59 -4.06 -9.63
C HIS A 53 -0.35 -4.84 -10.05
N ILE A 54 -0.12 -5.95 -9.37
CA ILE A 54 0.92 -6.92 -9.67
C ILE A 54 0.24 -8.17 -10.23
N LEU A 55 0.81 -8.73 -11.29
CA LEU A 55 0.38 -10.04 -11.81
C LEU A 55 1.02 -11.12 -10.96
N TYR A 56 0.22 -12.11 -10.55
CA TYR A 56 0.71 -13.28 -9.84
C TYR A 56 0.05 -14.54 -10.37
N VAL A 57 0.71 -15.69 -10.19
CA VAL A 57 0.15 -17.00 -10.54
C VAL A 57 -0.16 -17.75 -9.24
N TYR A 58 -1.39 -18.23 -9.12
CA TYR A 58 -1.81 -19.06 -8.00
C TYR A 58 -2.71 -20.18 -8.51
N ASP A 59 -2.41 -21.42 -8.14
CA ASP A 59 -3.07 -22.63 -8.63
C ASP A 59 -3.19 -22.69 -10.17
N GLY A 60 -2.12 -22.29 -10.87
CA GLY A 60 -2.05 -22.30 -12.33
C GLY A 60 -2.85 -21.19 -13.04
N VAL A 61 -3.46 -20.27 -12.29
CA VAL A 61 -4.26 -19.16 -12.84
C VAL A 61 -3.53 -17.83 -12.66
N VAL A 62 -3.40 -17.07 -13.75
CA VAL A 62 -2.91 -15.68 -13.71
C VAL A 62 -3.97 -14.79 -13.09
N ARG A 63 -3.60 -14.06 -12.04
CA ARG A 63 -4.49 -13.18 -11.27
C ARG A 63 -3.86 -11.80 -11.12
N ARG A 64 -4.70 -10.82 -10.77
CA ARG A 64 -4.27 -9.45 -10.43
C ARG A 64 -4.37 -9.27 -8.93
N PHE A 65 -3.31 -8.75 -8.34
CA PHE A 65 -3.24 -8.37 -6.94
C PHE A 65 -3.12 -6.85 -6.84
N TYR A 66 -4.07 -6.22 -6.14
CA TYR A 66 -4.10 -4.78 -5.91
C TYR A 66 -3.68 -4.54 -4.46
N PRO A 67 -2.49 -3.99 -4.21
CA PRO A 67 -2.07 -3.73 -2.85
C PRO A 67 -2.82 -2.57 -2.22
N ASP A 68 -2.85 -2.46 -0.89
CA ASP A 68 -3.73 -1.53 -0.16
C ASP A 68 -3.22 -0.07 -0.22
N PHE A 69 -1.94 0.17 0.06
CA PHE A 69 -1.36 1.52 0.10
C PHE A 69 -0.03 1.65 -0.65
N LEU A 70 0.20 2.84 -1.21
CA LEU A 70 1.49 3.30 -1.72
C LEU A 70 1.96 4.49 -0.88
N ILE A 71 3.18 4.41 -0.35
CA ILE A 71 3.71 5.39 0.60
C ILE A 71 5.07 5.87 0.11
N ARG A 72 5.24 7.17 -0.10
CA ARG A 72 6.53 7.82 -0.29
C ARG A 72 7.09 8.21 1.08
N LEU A 73 8.24 7.67 1.43
CA LEU A 73 8.97 8.02 2.64
C LEU A 73 9.93 9.18 2.36
N LYS A 74 10.22 9.98 3.39
CA LYS A 74 11.13 11.15 3.28
C LYS A 74 12.57 10.81 2.93
N ASN A 75 13.00 9.55 3.10
CA ASN A 75 14.29 9.07 2.64
C ASN A 75 14.33 8.76 1.13
N GLY A 76 13.23 9.01 0.42
CA GLY A 76 13.08 8.81 -1.02
C GLY A 76 12.52 7.44 -1.43
N LYS A 77 12.38 6.47 -0.50
CA LYS A 77 11.84 5.15 -0.82
C LYS A 77 10.33 5.17 -1.05
N THR A 78 9.84 4.29 -1.92
CA THR A 78 8.42 3.98 -2.06
C THR A 78 8.12 2.65 -1.39
N LEU A 79 7.23 2.65 -0.40
CA LEU A 79 6.77 1.46 0.29
C LEU A 79 5.38 1.05 -0.23
N VAL A 80 5.25 -0.19 -0.70
CA VAL A 80 3.97 -0.86 -0.94
C VAL A 80 3.56 -1.54 0.36
N LEU A 81 2.41 -1.18 0.93
CA LEU A 81 1.94 -1.71 2.20
C LEU A 81 0.63 -2.47 2.03
N GLU A 82 0.61 -3.69 2.57
CA GLU A 82 -0.60 -4.51 2.71
C GLU A 82 -1.12 -4.49 4.14
N VAL A 83 -2.44 -4.49 4.31
CA VAL A 83 -3.11 -4.69 5.59
C VAL A 83 -3.81 -6.05 5.57
N LYS A 84 -3.35 -7.00 6.40
CA LYS A 84 -3.87 -8.38 6.41
C LYS A 84 -3.92 -8.94 7.83
N GLY A 85 -5.14 -9.24 8.31
CA GLY A 85 -5.33 -9.88 9.61
C GLY A 85 -4.96 -11.36 9.64
N ARG A 86 -5.39 -12.17 8.67
CA ARG A 86 -5.08 -13.60 8.59
C ARG A 86 -4.22 -13.91 7.37
N ASP A 87 -3.10 -14.58 7.60
CA ASP A 87 -2.22 -15.02 6.52
C ASP A 87 -2.71 -16.34 5.92
N SER A 88 -2.87 -16.36 4.60
CA SER A 88 -3.33 -17.52 3.82
C SER A 88 -2.25 -17.90 2.81
N GLN A 89 -2.31 -19.11 2.25
CA GLN A 89 -1.33 -19.53 1.24
C GLN A 89 -1.34 -18.59 0.03
N GLU A 90 -2.53 -18.13 -0.41
CA GLU A 90 -2.63 -17.14 -1.48
C GLU A 90 -1.99 -15.80 -1.11
N ASN A 91 -2.11 -15.35 0.14
CA ASN A 91 -1.46 -14.11 0.60
C ASN A 91 0.07 -14.23 0.60
N LYS A 92 0.60 -15.40 0.96
CA LYS A 92 2.04 -15.68 0.85
C LYS A 92 2.52 -15.63 -0.60
N THR A 93 1.78 -16.26 -1.53
CA THR A 93 2.11 -16.19 -2.95
C THR A 93 2.05 -14.75 -3.48
N LYS A 94 1.02 -13.96 -3.13
CA LYS A 94 0.98 -12.53 -3.49
C LYS A 94 2.21 -11.78 -3.01
N ARG A 95 2.68 -12.07 -1.80
CA ARG A 95 3.88 -11.46 -1.20
C ARG A 95 5.15 -11.84 -1.95
N GLU A 96 5.32 -13.11 -2.30
CA GLU A 96 6.47 -13.59 -3.09
C GLU A 96 6.55 -12.86 -4.44
N PHE A 97 5.43 -12.78 -5.17
CA PHE A 97 5.36 -12.05 -6.44
C PHE A 97 5.56 -10.54 -6.28
N LEU A 98 5.09 -9.95 -5.17
CA LEU A 98 5.36 -8.55 -4.86
C LEU A 98 6.85 -8.30 -4.59
N THR A 99 7.52 -9.19 -3.87
CA THR A 99 8.98 -9.12 -3.64
C THR A 99 9.73 -9.18 -4.96
N GLU A 100 9.41 -10.15 -5.83
CA GLU A 100 10.02 -10.25 -7.16
C GLU A 100 9.80 -8.99 -8.01
N TRP A 101 8.59 -8.43 -7.96
CA TRP A 101 8.28 -7.18 -8.64
C TRP A 101 9.11 -6.01 -8.10
N VAL A 102 9.26 -5.88 -6.79
CA VAL A 102 10.08 -4.85 -6.15
C VAL A 102 11.54 -5.00 -6.56
N ASP A 103 12.07 -6.22 -6.57
CA ASP A 103 13.45 -6.50 -6.98
C ASP A 103 13.68 -6.11 -8.44
N ALA A 104 12.74 -6.42 -9.34
CA ALA A 104 12.80 -6.04 -10.74
C ALA A 104 12.75 -4.52 -10.95
N VAL A 105 11.88 -3.81 -10.22
CA VAL A 105 11.77 -2.34 -10.28
C VAL A 105 13.05 -1.68 -9.78
N ASN A 106 13.62 -2.19 -8.69
CA ASN A 106 14.88 -1.72 -8.14
C ASN A 106 16.06 -1.99 -9.07
N ALA A 107 16.11 -3.16 -9.71
CA ALA A 107 17.14 -3.50 -10.69
C ALA A 107 17.07 -2.63 -11.95
N HIS A 108 15.86 -2.23 -12.37
CA HIS A 108 15.68 -1.27 -13.47
C HIS A 108 16.25 0.13 -13.12
N GLY A 109 16.21 0.54 -11.85
CA GLY A 109 16.81 1.79 -11.36
C GLY A 109 16.10 3.10 -11.75
N GLY A 110 15.19 3.07 -12.73
CA GLY A 110 14.50 4.27 -13.23
C GLY A 110 13.33 4.79 -12.37
N PHE A 111 12.90 4.06 -11.34
CA PHE A 111 11.70 4.39 -10.55
C PHE A 111 11.99 4.73 -9.08
N GLY A 112 13.26 4.96 -8.75
CA GLY A 112 13.73 5.11 -7.37
C GLY A 112 13.79 3.75 -6.65
N VAL A 113 13.93 3.79 -5.32
CA VAL A 113 14.02 2.59 -4.49
C VAL A 113 12.64 2.22 -3.95
N TRP A 114 12.24 0.97 -4.13
CA TRP A 114 10.99 0.40 -3.69
C TRP A 114 11.20 -0.64 -2.60
N ALA A 115 10.24 -0.75 -1.71
CA ALA A 115 10.15 -1.75 -0.65
C ALA A 115 8.70 -2.23 -0.52
N SER A 116 8.51 -3.38 0.11
CA SER A 116 7.18 -3.89 0.46
C SER A 116 7.15 -4.39 1.92
N ASP A 117 6.00 -4.26 2.57
CA ASP A 117 5.76 -4.84 3.89
C ASP A 117 4.27 -5.13 4.13
N VAL A 118 3.97 -5.85 5.21
CA VAL A 118 2.61 -6.21 5.60
C VAL A 118 2.34 -5.81 7.04
N SER A 119 1.30 -5.00 7.24
CA SER A 119 0.72 -4.72 8.55
C SER A 119 -0.25 -5.84 8.94
N HIS A 120 0.01 -6.43 10.09
CA HIS A 120 -0.79 -7.49 10.71
C HIS A 120 -1.61 -7.01 11.90
N VAL A 121 -1.27 -5.85 12.48
CA VAL A 121 -2.06 -5.16 13.51
C VAL A 121 -1.91 -3.65 13.36
N VAL A 122 -2.95 -2.86 13.67
CA VAL A 122 -2.88 -1.37 13.59
C VAL A 122 -1.66 -0.77 14.28
N ALA A 123 -1.21 -1.39 15.37
CA ALA A 123 -0.11 -0.88 16.19
C ALA A 123 1.28 -1.05 15.54
N ASP A 124 1.42 -1.91 14.53
CA ASP A 124 2.73 -2.21 13.92
C ASP A 124 3.17 -1.18 12.86
N ILE A 125 2.26 -0.32 12.40
CA ILE A 125 2.54 0.62 11.31
C ILE A 125 3.73 1.53 11.60
N HIS A 126 3.85 2.04 12.83
CA HIS A 126 4.98 2.90 13.20
C HIS A 126 6.31 2.14 13.22
N GLU A 127 6.30 0.84 13.52
CA GLU A 127 7.49 0.00 13.44
C GLU A 127 7.87 -0.26 11.98
N ILE A 128 6.90 -0.57 11.13
CA ILE A 128 7.09 -0.75 9.68
C ILE A 128 7.66 0.52 9.05
N LEU A 129 7.06 1.68 9.32
CA LEU A 129 7.54 2.96 8.80
C LEU A 129 8.98 3.24 9.26
N ARG A 130 9.32 3.00 10.54
CA ARG A 130 10.69 3.16 11.05
C ARG A 130 11.68 2.19 10.45
N LYS A 131 11.29 0.94 10.18
CA LYS A 131 12.12 -0.08 9.54
C LYS A 131 12.55 0.35 8.13
N HIS A 132 11.68 1.07 7.42
CA HIS A 132 11.93 1.49 6.04
C HIS A 132 12.40 2.95 5.88
N ALA A 133 12.27 3.77 6.93
CA ALA A 133 12.72 5.17 6.99
C ALA A 133 14.24 5.33 6.83
#